data_AF-A0A671PCR1-F1
#
_entry.id   AF-A0A671PCR1-F1
#
_cell.length_a   1.000
_cell.length_b   1.000
_cell.length_c   1.000
_cell.angle_alpha   90.00
_cell.angle_beta   90.00
_cell.angle_gamma   90.00
#
_symmetry.space_group_name_H-M   'P 1'
#
loop_
_entity.id
_entity.type
_entity.pdbx_description
1 polymer ?
#
loop_
_entity_poly.entity_id
_entity_poly.type
_entity_poly.pdbx_seq_one_letter_code
_entity_poly.pdbx_strand_id
1 'polypeptide(L)'
;MPAHTSKEILVVFSSLTTCDPANIYELIKTLNGLKIRVSVIGLSAEVRVCTILTRETGGSYNVILDESHFKELLMLHVKPPPASSSSECSLIRMGFPQHVIASMSDQDAKPSFSMSTHSWRLLLPTPQCRAKYTELPVECKVCGLTLVSAPHLARSFHHLFPLEAFQETPLESYEGER
;
A
#
# COMPACT_ATOMS: atom_id res chain seq x y z
N MET A 1 -12.24 7.92 1.55
CA MET A 1 -11.00 7.84 0.76
C MET A 1 -11.22 8.45 -0.61
N PRO A 2 -10.22 9.11 -1.21
CA PRO A 2 -10.33 9.68 -2.55
C PRO A 2 -10.68 8.63 -3.63
N ALA A 3 -11.19 9.07 -4.78
CA ALA A 3 -11.58 8.17 -5.86
C ALA A 3 -10.40 7.50 -6.58
N HIS A 4 -9.23 8.12 -6.59
CA HIS A 4 -8.01 7.62 -7.23
C HIS A 4 -7.26 6.55 -6.42
N THR A 5 -7.63 6.32 -5.16
CA THR A 5 -6.96 5.31 -4.34
C THR A 5 -7.51 3.93 -4.66
N SER A 6 -6.65 2.94 -4.89
CA SER A 6 -7.08 1.54 -4.88
C SER A 6 -7.56 1.18 -3.48
N LYS A 7 -8.77 0.63 -3.39
CA LYS A 7 -9.36 0.18 -2.12
C LYS A 7 -9.27 -1.33 -2.09
N GLU A 8 -8.39 -1.84 -1.24
CA GLU A 8 -8.05 -3.26 -1.20
C GLU A 8 -8.24 -3.81 0.21
N ILE A 9 -8.82 -5.00 0.31
CA ILE A 9 -8.97 -5.74 1.56
C ILE A 9 -8.32 -7.12 1.36
N LEU A 10 -7.40 -7.47 2.25
CA LEU A 10 -6.81 -8.81 2.32
C LEU A 10 -7.37 -9.52 3.56
N VAL A 11 -8.05 -10.65 3.36
CA VAL A 11 -8.61 -11.47 4.44
C VAL A 11 -7.82 -12.76 4.57
N VAL A 12 -7.24 -13.01 5.74
CA VAL A 12 -6.70 -14.33 6.08
C VAL A 12 -7.80 -15.12 6.79
N PHE A 13 -8.34 -16.13 6.11
CA PHE A 13 -9.54 -16.85 6.53
C PHE A 13 -9.19 -18.26 7.00
N SER A 14 -9.44 -18.55 8.28
CA SER A 14 -9.09 -19.83 8.91
C SER A 14 -10.25 -20.82 9.05
N SER A 15 -11.49 -20.35 8.88
CA SER A 15 -12.69 -21.16 9.08
C SER A 15 -13.16 -21.79 7.78
N LEU A 16 -13.98 -22.84 7.87
CA LEU A 16 -14.72 -23.41 6.75
C LEU A 16 -16.16 -22.88 6.66
N THR A 17 -16.60 -22.16 7.69
CA THR A 17 -17.94 -21.61 7.80
C THR A 17 -17.87 -20.13 8.12
N THR A 18 -18.77 -19.36 7.51
CA THR A 18 -19.03 -17.97 7.83
C THR A 18 -20.38 -17.87 8.51
N CYS A 19 -20.45 -17.18 9.65
CA CYS A 19 -21.65 -17.08 10.48
C CYS A 19 -22.15 -15.64 10.47
N ASP A 20 -22.60 -15.19 9.30
CA ASP A 20 -23.07 -13.82 9.12
C ASP A 20 -24.55 -13.70 9.50
N PRO A 21 -24.95 -12.67 10.27
CA PRO A 21 -26.36 -12.47 10.65
C PRO A 21 -27.24 -11.96 9.49
N ALA A 22 -26.63 -11.50 8.39
CA ALA A 22 -27.30 -10.92 7.23
C ALA A 22 -26.80 -11.56 5.92
N ASN A 23 -27.45 -11.24 4.80
CA ASN A 23 -27.12 -11.80 3.50
C ASN A 23 -25.81 -11.24 2.94
N ILE A 24 -24.76 -12.07 2.91
CA ILE A 24 -23.44 -11.69 2.39
C ILE A 24 -23.44 -11.32 0.90
N TYR A 25 -24.38 -11.84 0.10
CA TYR A 25 -24.44 -11.51 -1.32
C TYR A 25 -24.83 -10.04 -1.58
N GLU A 26 -25.57 -9.41 -0.68
CA GLU A 26 -25.88 -7.98 -0.73
C GLU A 26 -24.63 -7.14 -0.42
N LEU A 27 -23.82 -7.60 0.54
CA LEU A 27 -22.54 -6.99 0.85
C LEU A 27 -21.59 -7.08 -0.35
N ILE A 28 -21.50 -8.23 -1.02
CA ILE A 28 -20.67 -8.40 -2.23
C ILE A 28 -21.06 -7.37 -3.30
N LYS A 29 -22.36 -7.20 -3.55
CA LYS A 29 -22.86 -6.18 -4.50
C LYS A 29 -22.47 -4.76 -4.07
N THR A 30 -22.60 -4.46 -2.77
CA THR A 30 -22.22 -3.16 -2.20
C THR A 30 -20.71 -2.89 -2.38
N LEU A 31 -19.87 -3.88 -2.09
CA LEU A 31 -18.41 -3.79 -2.25
C LEU A 31 -18.01 -3.54 -3.72
N ASN A 32 -18.65 -4.25 -4.65
CA ASN A 32 -18.43 -4.05 -6.08
C ASN A 32 -18.85 -2.63 -6.51
N GLY A 33 -20.02 -2.15 -6.05
CA GLY A 33 -20.48 -0.78 -6.31
C GLY A 33 -19.54 0.31 -5.76
N LEU A 34 -18.86 0.04 -4.65
CA LEU A 34 -17.86 0.94 -4.06
C LEU A 34 -16.46 0.82 -4.69
N LYS A 35 -16.28 -0.08 -5.67
CA LYS A 35 -15.01 -0.44 -6.30
C LYS A 35 -13.95 -0.89 -5.30
N ILE A 36 -14.36 -1.74 -4.34
CA ILE A 36 -13.46 -2.32 -3.33
C ILE A 36 -13.08 -3.72 -3.79
N ARG A 37 -11.78 -3.97 -3.94
CA ARG A 37 -11.22 -5.27 -4.29
C ARG A 37 -10.94 -6.07 -3.02
N VAL A 38 -11.48 -7.28 -2.93
CA VAL A 38 -11.27 -8.16 -1.78
C VAL A 38 -10.52 -9.41 -2.23
N SER A 39 -9.37 -9.68 -1.60
CA SER A 39 -8.60 -10.91 -1.79
C SER A 39 -8.60 -11.73 -0.51
N VAL A 40 -8.64 -13.05 -0.65
CA VAL A 40 -8.72 -13.98 0.48
C VAL A 40 -7.56 -14.96 0.40
N ILE A 41 -6.95 -15.25 1.55
CA ILE A 41 -6.03 -16.36 1.74
C ILE A 41 -6.71 -17.32 2.72
N GLY A 42 -7.16 -18.48 2.23
CA GLY A 42 -7.85 -19.50 3.00
C GLY A 42 -6.88 -20.52 3.59
N LEU A 43 -7.16 -21.00 4.80
CA LEU A 43 -6.45 -22.15 5.38
C LEU A 43 -7.14 -23.46 4.97
N SER A 44 -6.33 -24.40 4.48
CA SER A 44 -6.66 -25.81 4.21
C SER A 44 -7.70 -26.09 3.12
N ALA A 45 -8.79 -25.33 3.02
CA ALA A 45 -9.83 -25.58 2.02
C ALA A 45 -10.43 -24.29 1.44
N GLU A 46 -11.08 -24.47 0.30
CA GLU A 46 -11.80 -23.41 -0.42
C GLU A 46 -13.26 -23.33 0.06
N VAL A 47 -13.68 -22.12 0.43
CA VAL A 47 -15.07 -21.80 0.81
C VAL A 47 -15.76 -21.09 -0.34
N ARG A 48 -16.84 -21.69 -0.85
CA ARG A 48 -17.56 -21.20 -2.04
C ARG A 48 -17.96 -19.72 -1.99
N VAL A 49 -18.38 -19.25 -0.82
CA VAL A 49 -18.77 -17.85 -0.62
C VAL A 49 -17.58 -16.91 -0.81
N CYS A 50 -16.41 -17.26 -0.27
CA CYS A 50 -15.17 -16.50 -0.46
C CYS A 50 -14.73 -16.50 -1.92
N THR A 51 -14.87 -17.61 -2.63
CA THR A 51 -14.59 -17.69 -4.08
C THR A 51 -15.47 -16.73 -4.89
N ILE A 52 -16.76 -16.63 -4.56
CA ILE A 52 -17.67 -15.70 -5.23
C ILE A 52 -17.29 -14.26 -4.88
N LEU A 53 -17.01 -13.96 -3.60
CA LEU A 53 -16.59 -12.64 -3.14
C LEU A 53 -15.35 -12.13 -3.89
N THR A 54 -14.29 -12.93 -3.98
CA THR A 54 -13.05 -12.51 -4.65
C THR A 54 -13.25 -12.36 -6.16
N ARG A 55 -14.00 -13.27 -6.80
CA ARG A 55 -14.30 -13.21 -8.23
C ARG A 55 -15.12 -11.97 -8.60
N GLU A 56 -16.17 -11.66 -7.83
CA GLU A 56 -17.05 -10.51 -8.09
C GLU A 56 -16.36 -9.17 -7.81
N THR A 57 -15.44 -9.12 -6.84
CA THR A 57 -14.70 -7.89 -6.49
C THR A 57 -13.37 -7.73 -7.25
N GLY A 58 -13.01 -8.70 -8.10
CA GLY A 58 -11.77 -8.68 -8.90
C GLY A 58 -10.49 -8.92 -8.08
N GLY A 59 -10.60 -9.58 -6.92
CA GLY A 59 -9.46 -10.04 -6.13
C GLY A 59 -9.06 -11.48 -6.42
N SER A 60 -8.17 -12.02 -5.59
CA SER A 60 -7.68 -13.40 -5.69
C SER A 60 -8.07 -14.22 -4.48
N TYR A 61 -8.39 -15.50 -4.67
CA TYR A 61 -8.54 -16.47 -3.59
C TYR A 61 -7.48 -17.56 -3.72
N ASN A 62 -6.64 -17.71 -2.70
CA ASN A 62 -5.61 -18.74 -2.65
C ASN A 62 -5.76 -19.57 -1.36
N VAL A 63 -5.46 -20.86 -1.43
CA VAL A 63 -5.51 -21.77 -0.27
C VAL A 63 -4.09 -22.14 0.14
N ILE A 64 -3.80 -22.01 1.42
CA ILE A 64 -2.48 -22.33 2.01
C ILE A 64 -2.26 -23.84 1.98
N LEU A 65 -1.06 -24.24 1.56
CA LEU A 65 -0.62 -25.64 1.53
C LEU A 65 0.33 -25.92 2.71
N ASP A 66 1.35 -25.08 2.86
CA ASP A 66 2.37 -25.13 3.89
C ASP A 66 2.83 -23.71 4.30
N GLU A 67 3.77 -23.61 5.24
CA GLU A 67 4.28 -22.32 5.73
C GLU A 67 5.02 -21.54 4.65
N SER A 68 5.78 -22.22 3.79
CA SER A 68 6.47 -21.63 2.63
C SER A 68 5.48 -20.99 1.67
N HIS A 69 4.45 -21.73 1.25
CA HIS A 69 3.42 -21.23 0.35
C HIS A 69 2.67 -20.06 0.99
N PHE A 70 2.39 -20.09 2.30
CA PHE A 70 1.77 -18.94 2.96
C PHE A 70 2.64 -17.68 2.86
N LYS A 71 3.95 -17.79 3.08
CA LYS A 71 4.87 -16.66 2.91
C LYS A 71 4.88 -16.16 1.46
N GLU A 72 4.87 -17.05 0.48
CA GLU A 72 4.79 -16.69 -0.94
C GLU A 72 3.49 -15.94 -1.27
N LEU A 73 2.35 -16.42 -0.76
CA LEU A 73 1.05 -15.76 -0.95
C LEU A 73 1.02 -14.36 -0.32
N LEU A 74 1.61 -14.18 0.87
CA LEU A 74 1.76 -12.85 1.46
C LEU A 74 2.65 -11.96 0.60
N MET A 75 3.78 -12.47 0.12
CA MET A 75 4.71 -11.73 -0.75
C MET A 75 4.08 -11.35 -2.09
N LEU A 76 3.17 -12.15 -2.63
CA LEU A 76 2.40 -11.80 -3.82
C LEU A 76 1.55 -10.54 -3.60
N HIS A 77 0.94 -10.42 -2.41
CA HIS A 77 0.12 -9.26 -2.03
C HIS A 77 0.92 -8.03 -1.57
N VAL A 78 2.24 -8.14 -1.40
CA VAL A 78 3.12 -6.97 -1.18
C VAL A 78 3.26 -6.14 -2.45
N LYS A 79 3.26 -6.80 -3.62
CA LYS A 79 3.34 -6.11 -4.91
C LYS A 79 2.00 -5.43 -5.20
N PRO A 80 1.99 -4.13 -5.54
CA PRO A 80 0.74 -3.44 -5.86
C PRO A 80 0.12 -4.12 -7.08
N PRO A 81 -1.15 -4.54 -7.01
CA PRO A 81 -1.78 -5.19 -8.14
C PRO A 81 -2.05 -4.21 -9.28
N PRO A 82 -2.21 -4.71 -10.52
CA PRO A 82 -2.53 -3.85 -11.65
C PRO A 82 -3.88 -3.15 -11.43
N ALA A 83 -3.91 -1.86 -11.73
CA ALA A 83 -5.13 -1.06 -11.65
C ALA A 83 -6.14 -1.52 -12.72
N SER A 84 -7.42 -1.58 -12.35
CA SER A 84 -8.49 -1.77 -13.33
C SER A 84 -8.55 -0.57 -14.28
N SER A 85 -8.87 -0.80 -15.56
CA SER A 85 -9.05 0.26 -16.56
C SER A 85 -10.14 1.27 -16.21
N SER A 86 -11.06 0.92 -15.31
CA SER A 86 -12.12 1.77 -14.77
C SER A 86 -11.72 2.66 -13.59
N SER A 87 -10.45 2.64 -13.19
CA SER A 87 -9.92 3.45 -12.08
C SER A 87 -9.67 4.89 -12.54
N GLU A 88 -10.08 5.85 -11.72
CA GLU A 88 -9.85 7.27 -12.02
C GLU A 88 -8.39 7.64 -11.79
N CYS A 89 -7.71 8.10 -12.83
CA CYS A 89 -6.37 8.66 -12.74
C CYS A 89 -6.47 10.17 -12.48
N SER A 90 -6.44 10.57 -11.20
CA SER A 90 -6.42 12.00 -10.83
C SER A 90 -5.04 12.43 -10.36
N LEU A 91 -4.58 13.61 -10.80
CA LEU A 91 -3.36 14.21 -10.28
C LEU A 91 -3.60 14.76 -8.86
N ILE A 92 -2.83 14.27 -7.90
CA ILE A 92 -2.88 14.76 -6.52
C ILE A 92 -1.74 15.73 -6.22
N ARG A 93 -2.05 16.77 -5.44
CA ARG A 93 -1.04 17.68 -4.91
C ARG A 93 -0.32 16.99 -3.75
N MET A 94 0.99 16.88 -3.85
CA MET A 94 1.87 16.37 -2.79
C MET A 94 2.79 17.47 -2.29
N GLY A 95 3.11 17.44 -0.99
CA GLY A 95 4.09 18.31 -0.37
C GLY A 95 5.41 17.59 -0.10
N PHE A 96 6.52 18.21 -0.47
CA PHE A 96 7.87 17.74 -0.16
C PHE A 96 8.50 18.66 0.89
N PRO A 97 8.29 18.41 2.19
CA PRO A 97 8.85 19.26 3.23
C PRO A 97 10.36 19.02 3.33
N GLN A 98 11.12 20.10 3.52
CA GLN A 98 12.56 20.04 3.74
C GLN A 98 12.87 19.73 5.20
N HIS A 99 13.92 18.96 5.44
CA HIS A 99 14.41 18.71 6.79
C HIS A 99 15.03 19.99 7.36
N VAL A 100 14.42 20.56 8.39
CA VAL A 100 14.98 21.69 9.14
C VAL A 100 15.49 21.16 10.47
N ILE A 101 16.80 21.26 10.66
CA ILE A 101 17.42 21.04 11.97
C ILE A 101 17.27 22.35 12.73
N ALA A 102 16.47 22.36 13.79
CA ALA A 102 16.41 23.51 14.67
C ALA A 102 17.73 23.58 15.47
N SER A 103 18.66 24.44 15.06
CA SER A 103 19.83 24.78 15.88
C SER A 103 19.38 25.73 17.00
N MET A 104 19.84 25.47 18.21
CA MET A 104 19.59 26.29 19.42
C MET A 104 20.23 27.69 19.37
N SER A 105 20.64 28.17 18.18
CA SER A 105 21.37 29.43 17.98
C SER A 105 20.49 30.60 17.52
N ASP A 106 19.23 30.35 17.13
CA ASP A 106 18.33 31.43 16.73
C ASP A 106 17.63 32.02 17.96
N GLN A 107 18.03 33.24 18.33
CA GLN A 107 17.41 34.02 19.42
C GLN A 107 15.93 34.40 19.15
N ASP A 108 15.38 34.02 17.99
CA ASP A 108 13.99 34.21 17.57
C ASP A 108 13.20 32.89 17.47
N ALA A 109 13.57 31.87 18.24
CA ALA A 109 12.87 30.59 18.24
C ALA A 109 11.43 30.74 18.77
N LYS A 110 10.48 30.99 17.86
CA LYS A 110 9.04 30.90 18.14
C LYS A 110 8.74 29.53 18.76
N PRO A 111 8.17 29.47 19.97
CA PRO A 111 7.85 28.20 20.62
C PRO A 111 6.89 27.45 19.70
N SER A 112 7.31 26.25 19.30
CA SER A 112 6.56 25.39 18.40
C SER A 112 6.13 24.17 19.18
N PHE A 113 4.87 24.14 19.60
CA PHE A 113 4.27 22.95 20.17
C PHE A 113 4.19 21.87 19.09
N SER A 114 5.06 20.85 19.18
CA SER A 114 4.88 19.60 18.48
C SER A 114 4.00 18.69 19.33
N MET A 115 3.03 18.02 18.69
CA MET A 115 2.13 17.06 19.34
C MET A 115 2.79 15.68 19.56
N SER A 116 4.12 15.61 19.47
CA SER A 116 4.93 14.40 19.60
C SER A 116 5.93 14.55 20.74
N THR A 117 5.95 13.56 21.62
CA THR A 117 6.60 13.59 22.93
C THR A 117 8.10 13.26 22.93
N HIS A 118 8.75 12.98 21.79
CA HIS A 118 10.07 12.33 21.80
C HIS A 118 11.20 12.88 20.90
N SER A 119 11.00 13.92 20.08
CA SER A 119 12.12 14.40 19.23
C SER A 119 11.94 15.82 18.72
N TRP A 120 12.28 16.80 19.56
CA TRP A 120 12.25 18.24 19.27
C TRP A 120 13.29 18.73 18.24
N ARG A 121 14.12 17.84 17.68
CA ARG A 121 15.31 18.21 16.90
C ARG A 121 15.13 18.18 15.38
N LEU A 122 14.16 17.44 14.88
CA LEU A 122 13.91 17.30 13.44
C LEU A 122 12.45 17.64 13.16
N LEU A 123 12.25 18.83 12.61
CA LEU A 123 10.92 19.33 12.29
C LEU A 123 10.85 19.58 10.79
N LEU A 124 9.84 18.99 10.16
CA LEU A 124 9.59 19.13 8.74
C LEU A 124 8.39 20.07 8.56
N PRO A 125 8.61 21.37 8.27
CA PRO A 125 7.53 22.30 8.04
C PRO A 125 6.84 22.01 6.71
N THR A 126 5.51 21.95 6.72
CA THR A 126 4.74 21.81 5.48
C THR A 126 4.86 23.07 4.61
N PRO A 127 4.91 22.93 3.27
CA PRO A 127 5.04 24.08 2.38
C PRO A 127 3.79 24.98 2.38
N GLN A 128 2.61 24.46 2.74
CA GLN A 128 1.35 25.19 2.63
C GLN A 128 0.91 25.90 3.92
N CYS A 129 0.95 25.22 5.07
CA CYS A 129 0.47 25.79 6.35
C CYS A 129 1.56 25.93 7.42
N ARG A 130 2.81 25.56 7.10
CA ARG A 130 3.97 25.59 8.01
C ARG A 130 3.81 24.79 9.31
N ALA A 131 2.77 23.95 9.42
CA ALA A 131 2.67 22.92 10.46
C ALA A 131 3.91 22.02 10.41
N LYS A 132 4.37 21.55 11.57
CA LYS A 132 5.61 20.78 11.68
C LYS A 132 5.32 19.33 12.03
N TYR A 133 5.95 18.43 11.30
CA TYR A 133 5.84 16.98 11.49
C TYR A 133 7.21 16.39 11.81
N THR A 134 7.23 15.33 12.61
CA THR A 134 8.46 14.62 13.00
C THR A 134 8.80 13.46 12.06
N GLU A 135 7.80 12.95 11.33
CA GLU A 135 7.94 11.81 10.43
C GLU A 135 7.18 12.01 9.12
N LEU A 136 7.54 11.21 8.13
CA LEU A 136 6.90 11.11 6.82
C LEU A 136 6.78 9.62 6.46
N PRO A 137 5.82 9.23 5.62
CA PRO A 137 4.78 10.05 4.98
C PRO A 137 3.58 10.30 5.90
N VAL A 138 2.99 11.50 5.84
CA VAL A 138 1.79 11.83 6.65
C VAL A 138 0.84 12.76 5.88
N GLU A 139 -0.44 12.69 6.17
CA GLU A 139 -1.40 13.72 5.74
C GLU A 139 -1.43 14.87 6.74
N CYS A 140 -1.24 16.10 6.26
CA CYS A 140 -1.24 17.27 7.13
C CYS A 140 -2.63 17.52 7.73
N LYS A 141 -2.75 17.51 9.06
CA LYS A 141 -4.02 17.70 9.78
C LYS A 141 -4.58 19.13 9.73
N VAL A 142 -3.77 20.10 9.30
CA VAL A 142 -4.19 21.51 9.19
C VAL A 142 -4.70 21.84 7.79
N CYS A 143 -4.01 21.40 6.74
CA CYS A 143 -4.32 21.76 5.35
C CYS A 143 -4.69 20.58 4.44
N GLY A 144 -4.69 19.34 4.94
CA GLY A 144 -5.03 18.12 4.17
C GLY A 144 -4.01 17.72 3.10
N LEU A 145 -2.86 18.39 3.02
CA LEU A 145 -1.82 18.08 2.02
C LEU A 145 -1.07 16.80 2.41
N THR A 146 -0.97 15.84 1.50
CA THR A 146 -0.16 14.63 1.68
C THR A 146 1.32 14.99 1.60
N LEU A 147 2.05 14.73 2.67
CA LEU A 147 3.48 15.00 2.78
C LEU A 147 4.27 13.72 2.54
N VAL A 148 5.20 13.78 1.58
CA VAL A 148 6.06 12.66 1.20
C VAL A 148 7.48 13.17 0.97
N SER A 149 8.47 12.29 1.09
CA SER A 149 9.84 12.58 0.67
C SER A 149 10.08 12.01 -0.74
N ALA A 150 10.99 12.62 -1.50
CA ALA A 150 11.37 12.08 -2.82
C ALA A 150 11.85 10.61 -2.76
N PRO A 151 12.63 10.17 -1.76
CA PRO A 151 12.98 8.76 -1.60
C PRO A 151 11.78 7.82 -1.44
N HIS A 152 10.67 8.28 -0.84
CA HIS A 152 9.48 7.43 -0.67
C HIS A 152 8.84 7.12 -2.02
N LEU A 153 8.75 8.11 -2.90
CA LEU A 153 8.31 7.90 -4.28
C LEU A 153 9.31 7.07 -5.07
N ALA A 154 10.61 7.31 -4.85
CA ALA A 154 11.66 6.61 -5.57
C ALA A 154 11.64 5.09 -5.31
N ARG A 155 11.29 4.68 -4.09
CA ARG A 155 11.13 3.25 -3.76
C ARG A 155 10.08 2.56 -4.63
N SER A 156 9.05 3.24 -5.10
CA SER A 156 8.02 2.66 -5.98
C SER A 156 8.45 2.54 -7.45
N PHE A 157 9.59 3.13 -7.88
CA PHE A 157 9.98 3.12 -9.30
C PHE A 157 10.18 1.72 -9.87
N HIS A 158 10.64 0.75 -9.07
CA HIS A 158 10.84 -0.62 -9.54
C HIS A 158 9.53 -1.34 -9.92
N HIS A 159 8.38 -0.85 -9.45
CA HIS A 159 7.06 -1.33 -9.89
C HIS A 159 6.58 -0.64 -11.16
N LEU A 160 7.03 0.59 -11.42
CA LEU A 160 6.68 1.36 -12.61
C LEU A 160 7.54 0.97 -13.82
N PHE A 161 8.78 0.55 -13.57
CA PHE A 161 9.76 0.15 -14.58
C PHE A 161 10.36 -1.21 -14.19
N PRO A 162 9.65 -2.33 -14.45
CA PRO A 162 10.14 -3.66 -14.12
C PRO A 162 11.37 -4.02 -14.97
N LEU A 163 12.26 -4.83 -14.38
CA LEU A 163 13.44 -5.37 -15.08
C LEU A 163 13.03 -6.51 -16.02
N GLU A 164 13.78 -6.66 -17.12
CA GLU A 164 13.64 -7.80 -18.01
C GLU A 164 14.18 -9.08 -17.35
N ALA A 165 13.55 -10.21 -17.66
CA ALA A 165 14.00 -11.51 -17.19
C ALA A 165 15.32 -11.89 -17.88
N PHE A 166 16.20 -12.56 -17.14
CA PHE A 166 17.41 -13.12 -17.73
C PHE A 166 17.05 -14.21 -18.74
N GLN A 167 17.78 -14.25 -19.86
CA GLN A 167 17.69 -15.34 -20.81
C GLN A 167 18.52 -16.53 -20.28
N GLU A 168 17.84 -17.62 -19.98
CA GLU A 168 18.51 -18.86 -19.59
C GLU A 168 19.16 -19.51 -20.81
N THR A 169 20.47 -19.71 -20.74
CA THR A 169 21.26 -20.34 -21.81
C THR A 169 21.82 -21.66 -21.28
N PRO A 170 21.55 -22.79 -21.94
CA PRO A 170 22.09 -24.08 -21.52
C PRO A 170 23.61 -24.12 -21.67
N LEU A 171 24.29 -24.82 -20.75
CA LEU A 171 25.76 -24.84 -20.69
C LEU A 171 26.40 -25.34 -21.99
N GLU A 172 25.73 -26.23 -22.73
CA GLU A 172 26.22 -26.76 -24.00
C GLU A 172 26.34 -25.69 -25.10
N SER A 173 25.63 -24.57 -24.97
CA SER A 173 25.65 -23.44 -25.92
C SER A 173 26.54 -22.27 -25.48
N TYR A 174 27.27 -22.44 -24.38
CA TYR A 174 28.17 -21.41 -23.85
C TYR A 174 29.55 -21.47 -24.54
N GLU A 175 29.72 -20.68 -25.60
CA GLU A 175 31.00 -20.50 -26.32
C GLU A 175 31.87 -19.38 -25.69
N GLY A 176 31.96 -19.33 -24.36
CA GLY A 176 32.77 -18.32 -23.66
C GLY A 176 34.22 -18.77 -23.44
N GLU A 177 35.19 -17.89 -23.70
CA GLU A 177 36.60 -18.10 -23.36
C GLU A 177 36.78 -18.28 -21.85
N ARG A 178 37.58 -19.28 -21.48
CA ARG A 178 37.86 -19.69 -20.10
C ARG A 178 39.03 -18.92 -19.51
#